data_AF-A0A1V4RFN7-F1
#
_entry.id   AF-A0A1V4RFN7-F1
#
_cell.length_a   1.000
_cell.length_b   1.000
_cell.length_c   1.000
_cell.angle_alpha   90.00
_cell.angle_beta   90.00
_cell.angle_gamma   90.00
#
_symmetry.space_group_name_H-M   'P 1'
#
loop_
_entity.id
_entity.type
_entity.pdbx_description
1 polymer ?
#
loop_
_entity_poly.entity_id
_entity_poly.type
_entity_poly.pdbx_seq_one_letter_code
_entity_poly.pdbx_strand_id
1 'polypeptide(L)'
;MYYILIRPAIRKMYYLFASFSLGAVSLLLFWIRRKKIDNSKTKAILLIKLERIGDLVLSLPAIRKIRSYFPESKIYMVATSYTKDIVEASPYIDELLVYDKAVSLKDKVSFIRMLRKYCFDLAIDLTTRNFMFLPVWILGFSKAKVTVGLNNYGRAFLYNIKVKPYPGVEIYGKEVMRILEPLGIKSDDYKPKLFLSKSNEEFIHMFFKERNINETVIKVVIHPGGYYDALRWEEEKYAEVTEHILSNYKAAVFFVGSKRETSLIEKIVSWAGDSKNILNMAGRLSLGESMALIAKANLFIGNSSGPLHIACGFDIPTISFLGPSIPERWRPQGEKNIVFRGKLSSKDYDIEYSQVKDYKQLKPITVKMVREAVDKILSKE
;
A
#
# COMPACT_ATOMS: atom_id res chain seq x y z
N MET A 1 -19.79 20.70 7.58
CA MET A 1 -20.59 20.94 6.36
C MET A 1 -19.78 20.89 5.06
N TYR A 2 -18.62 21.58 4.98
CA TYR A 2 -17.81 21.62 3.75
C TYR A 2 -17.28 20.25 3.27
N TYR A 3 -16.70 19.44 4.14
CA TYR A 3 -16.14 18.13 3.75
C TYR A 3 -17.20 17.04 3.48
N ILE A 4 -18.39 17.18 4.06
CA ILE A 4 -19.46 16.16 4.01
C ILE A 4 -20.43 16.40 2.86
N LEU A 5 -20.78 17.65 2.58
CA LEU A 5 -21.81 17.99 1.59
C LEU A 5 -21.22 18.75 0.41
N ILE A 6 -20.43 19.78 0.68
CA ILE A 6 -19.95 20.71 -0.35
C ILE A 6 -18.84 20.08 -1.20
N ARG A 7 -17.85 19.43 -0.60
CA ARG A 7 -16.73 18.82 -1.33
C ARG A 7 -17.17 17.63 -2.20
N PRO A 8 -18.06 16.71 -1.74
CA PRO A 8 -18.63 15.67 -2.59
C PRO A 8 -19.56 16.22 -3.67
N ALA A 9 -20.37 17.25 -3.39
CA ALA A 9 -21.26 17.87 -4.37
C ALA A 9 -20.51 18.65 -5.45
N ILE A 10 -19.53 19.49 -5.08
CA ILE A 10 -18.63 20.19 -6.01
C ILE A 10 -17.86 19.18 -6.85
N ARG A 11 -17.37 18.10 -6.23
CA ARG A 11 -16.76 16.97 -6.94
C ARG A 11 -17.75 16.38 -7.93
N LYS A 12 -18.95 15.98 -7.50
CA LYS A 12 -20.00 15.40 -8.36
C LYS A 12 -20.35 16.33 -9.52
N MET A 13 -20.45 17.65 -9.30
CA MET A 13 -20.64 18.66 -10.35
C MET A 13 -19.44 18.72 -11.31
N TYR A 14 -18.21 18.74 -10.81
CA TYR A 14 -17.02 18.64 -11.65
C TYR A 14 -17.00 17.34 -12.45
N TYR A 15 -17.46 16.21 -11.90
CA TYR A 15 -17.55 14.92 -12.60
C TYR A 15 -18.66 14.89 -13.65
N LEU A 16 -19.83 15.48 -13.36
CA LEU A 16 -20.89 15.66 -14.35
C LEU A 16 -20.40 16.56 -15.48
N PHE A 17 -19.74 17.67 -15.15
CA PHE A 17 -19.18 18.58 -16.13
C PHE A 17 -18.05 17.93 -16.94
N ALA A 18 -17.10 17.26 -16.30
CA ALA A 18 -15.98 16.56 -16.97
C ALA A 18 -16.49 15.38 -17.81
N SER A 19 -17.44 14.58 -17.32
CA SER A 19 -18.03 13.49 -18.11
C SER A 19 -18.82 13.99 -19.31
N PHE A 20 -19.51 15.14 -19.19
CA PHE A 20 -20.23 15.77 -20.28
C PHE A 20 -19.28 16.43 -21.30
N SER A 21 -18.40 17.31 -20.85
CA SER A 21 -17.45 18.07 -21.70
C SER A 21 -16.33 17.21 -22.29
N LEU A 22 -15.78 16.26 -21.54
CA LEU A 22 -14.75 15.33 -22.03
C LEU A 22 -15.35 14.07 -22.65
N GLY A 23 -16.64 13.81 -22.45
CA GLY A 23 -17.37 12.76 -23.15
C GLY A 23 -17.35 12.97 -24.66
N ALA A 24 -17.56 14.21 -25.12
CA ALA A 24 -17.48 14.58 -26.53
C ALA A 24 -16.06 14.41 -27.11
N VAL A 25 -15.02 14.80 -26.37
CA VAL A 25 -13.61 14.59 -26.75
C VAL A 25 -13.25 13.09 -26.76
N SER A 26 -13.83 12.31 -25.84
CA SER A 26 -13.68 10.85 -25.84
C SER A 26 -14.33 10.22 -27.06
N LEU A 27 -15.53 10.64 -27.50
CA LEU A 27 -16.17 10.07 -28.68
C LEU A 27 -15.29 10.20 -29.94
N LEU A 28 -14.61 11.35 -30.11
CA LEU A 28 -13.65 11.60 -31.19
C LEU A 28 -12.36 10.77 -31.08
N LEU A 29 -11.80 10.59 -29.87
CA LEU A 29 -10.57 9.81 -29.65
C LEU A 29 -10.82 8.28 -29.63
N PHE A 30 -12.06 7.83 -29.38
CA PHE A 30 -12.40 6.44 -29.07
C PHE A 30 -13.03 5.66 -30.22
N TRP A 31 -13.57 6.31 -31.25
CA TRP A 31 -14.08 5.62 -32.45
C TRP A 31 -13.00 4.74 -33.12
N ILE A 32 -11.72 5.01 -32.84
CA ILE A 32 -10.55 4.34 -33.42
C ILE A 32 -9.97 3.21 -32.52
N ARG A 33 -10.38 3.09 -31.24
CA ARG A 33 -9.72 2.16 -30.28
C ARG A 33 -10.47 0.84 -30.08
N ARG A 34 -9.73 -0.27 -30.06
CA ARG A 34 -10.27 -1.64 -29.90
C ARG A 34 -10.90 -1.83 -28.51
N LYS A 35 -11.92 -2.71 -28.43
CA LYS A 35 -12.59 -3.11 -27.17
C LYS A 35 -12.24 -4.53 -26.70
N LYS A 36 -11.51 -5.30 -27.51
CA LYS A 36 -11.10 -6.67 -27.21
C LYS A 36 -9.59 -6.79 -27.33
N ILE A 37 -9.02 -7.60 -26.43
CA ILE A 37 -7.62 -8.00 -26.46
C ILE A 37 -7.54 -9.45 -26.95
N ASP A 38 -6.51 -9.74 -27.72
CA ASP A 38 -6.08 -11.10 -28.05
C ASP A 38 -4.88 -11.41 -27.15
N ASN A 39 -5.05 -12.35 -26.21
CA ASN A 39 -4.04 -12.67 -25.22
C ASN A 39 -2.73 -13.11 -25.88
N SER A 40 -2.82 -13.93 -26.94
CA SER A 40 -1.66 -14.47 -27.66
C SER A 40 -0.83 -13.40 -28.38
N LYS A 41 -1.41 -12.20 -28.58
CA LYS A 41 -0.77 -11.08 -29.30
C LYS A 41 -0.45 -9.89 -28.39
N THR A 42 -0.74 -9.99 -27.10
CA THR A 42 -0.45 -8.92 -26.14
C THR A 42 1.04 -9.01 -25.78
N LYS A 43 1.83 -8.05 -26.23
CA LYS A 43 3.29 -8.04 -26.02
C LYS A 43 3.73 -7.02 -24.99
N ALA A 44 3.07 -5.87 -24.91
CA ALA A 44 3.44 -4.80 -23.98
C ALA A 44 2.24 -4.36 -23.12
N ILE A 45 2.37 -4.46 -21.80
CA ILE A 45 1.33 -4.15 -20.82
C ILE A 45 1.81 -3.02 -19.90
N LEU A 46 1.00 -1.98 -19.76
CA LEU A 46 1.25 -0.87 -18.83
C LEU A 46 0.34 -0.98 -17.60
N LEU A 47 0.91 -1.02 -16.41
CA LEU A 47 0.19 -0.95 -15.15
C LEU A 47 0.39 0.44 -14.53
N ILE A 48 -0.64 1.00 -13.90
CA ILE A 48 -0.50 2.24 -13.10
C ILE A 48 -0.95 2.01 -11.67
N LYS A 49 -0.08 2.39 -10.72
CA LYS A 49 -0.39 2.51 -9.31
C LYS A 49 0.42 3.66 -8.69
N LEU A 50 -0.23 4.79 -8.45
CA LEU A 50 0.40 6.00 -7.88
C LEU A 50 -0.04 6.25 -6.42
N GLU A 51 -0.64 5.26 -5.77
CA GLU A 51 -1.14 5.35 -4.41
C GLU A 51 -0.03 5.06 -3.38
N ARG A 52 -0.36 4.98 -2.08
CA ARG A 52 0.63 4.80 -1.02
C ARG A 52 1.16 3.35 -0.98
N ILE A 53 2.20 3.11 -0.19
CA ILE A 53 2.81 1.79 0.03
C ILE A 53 1.76 0.70 0.25
N GLY A 54 0.85 0.88 1.22
CA GLY A 54 -0.17 -0.13 1.53
C GLY A 54 -1.08 -0.45 0.34
N ASP A 55 -1.52 0.59 -0.39
CA ASP A 55 -2.32 0.43 -1.60
C ASP A 55 -1.59 -0.39 -2.68
N LEU A 56 -0.29 -0.14 -2.87
CA LEU A 56 0.54 -0.88 -3.83
C LEU A 56 0.74 -2.34 -3.40
N VAL A 57 1.14 -2.57 -2.15
CA VAL A 57 1.38 -3.93 -1.64
C VAL A 57 0.11 -4.79 -1.78
N LEU A 58 -1.05 -4.25 -1.40
CA LEU A 58 -2.33 -4.94 -1.53
C LEU A 58 -2.81 -5.11 -2.99
N SER A 59 -2.13 -4.50 -3.96
CA SER A 59 -2.38 -4.70 -5.40
C SER A 59 -1.47 -5.75 -6.05
N LEU A 60 -0.41 -6.19 -5.36
CA LEU A 60 0.50 -7.23 -5.85
C LEU A 60 -0.19 -8.55 -6.25
N PRO A 61 -1.25 -9.02 -5.58
CA PRO A 61 -1.96 -10.23 -6.02
C PRO A 61 -2.53 -10.10 -7.44
N ALA A 62 -3.07 -8.92 -7.78
CA ALA A 62 -3.56 -8.63 -9.13
C ALA A 62 -2.41 -8.59 -10.14
N ILE A 63 -1.28 -7.98 -9.78
CA ILE A 63 -0.07 -7.93 -10.62
C ILE A 63 0.48 -9.32 -10.89
N ARG A 64 0.57 -10.17 -9.86
CA ARG A 64 0.95 -11.59 -9.98
C ARG A 64 0.04 -12.36 -10.93
N LYS A 65 -1.28 -12.12 -10.86
CA LYS A 65 -2.24 -12.75 -11.77
C LYS A 65 -2.14 -12.23 -13.20
N ILE A 66 -1.85 -10.95 -13.40
CA ILE A 66 -1.55 -10.39 -14.73
C ILE A 66 -0.32 -11.09 -15.32
N ARG A 67 0.79 -11.22 -14.56
CA ARG A 67 1.98 -11.95 -15.02
C ARG A 67 1.66 -13.40 -15.38
N SER A 68 0.88 -14.09 -14.55
CA SER A 68 0.52 -15.51 -14.81
C SER A 68 -0.34 -15.67 -16.06
N TYR A 69 -1.22 -14.71 -16.32
CA TYR A 69 -2.12 -14.72 -17.49
C TYR A 69 -1.43 -14.26 -18.78
N PHE A 70 -0.39 -13.43 -18.66
CA PHE A 70 0.40 -12.87 -19.75
C PHE A 70 1.90 -13.20 -19.55
N PRO A 71 2.30 -14.48 -19.59
CA PRO A 71 3.66 -14.89 -19.22
C PRO A 71 4.73 -14.30 -20.14
N GLU A 72 4.45 -14.19 -21.44
CA GLU A 72 5.40 -13.71 -22.46
C GLU A 72 5.36 -12.18 -22.67
N SER A 73 4.39 -11.48 -22.08
CA SER A 73 4.28 -10.03 -22.24
C SER A 73 5.33 -9.31 -21.40
N LYS A 74 5.87 -8.22 -21.94
CA LYS A 74 6.64 -7.26 -21.15
C LYS A 74 5.69 -6.35 -20.35
N ILE A 75 5.80 -6.38 -19.03
CA ILE A 75 4.97 -5.64 -18.07
C ILE A 75 5.75 -4.46 -17.53
N TYR A 76 5.23 -3.28 -17.83
CA TYR A 76 5.72 -1.99 -17.38
C TYR A 76 4.82 -1.48 -16.27
N MET A 77 5.40 -0.82 -15.27
CA MET A 77 4.62 -0.22 -14.20
C MET A 77 4.99 1.23 -13.99
N VAL A 78 4.00 2.11 -14.01
CA VAL A 78 4.14 3.49 -13.56
C VAL A 78 3.81 3.57 -12.08
N ALA A 79 4.82 3.96 -11.30
CA ALA A 79 4.74 4.14 -9.86
C ALA A 79 5.54 5.40 -9.44
N THR A 80 5.41 5.80 -8.18
CA THR A 80 6.18 6.93 -7.62
C THR A 80 7.55 6.47 -7.14
N SER A 81 8.52 7.39 -7.03
CA SER A 81 9.84 7.06 -6.46
C SER A 81 9.73 6.57 -5.02
N TYR A 82 8.73 7.04 -4.29
CA TYR A 82 8.42 6.59 -2.92
C TYR A 82 8.10 5.10 -2.82
N THR A 83 7.65 4.47 -3.90
CA THR A 83 7.24 3.06 -3.93
C THR A 83 8.13 2.19 -4.84
N LYS A 84 9.23 2.75 -5.35
CA LYS A 84 10.07 2.10 -6.38
C LYS A 84 10.63 0.77 -5.90
N ASP A 85 11.09 0.69 -4.65
CA ASP A 85 11.79 -0.49 -4.12
C ASP A 85 10.86 -1.73 -4.10
N ILE A 86 9.55 -1.53 -3.94
CA ILE A 86 8.54 -2.59 -4.02
C ILE A 86 8.38 -3.10 -5.46
N VAL A 87 8.42 -2.18 -6.44
CA VAL A 87 8.26 -2.51 -7.86
C VAL A 87 9.50 -3.19 -8.39
N GLU A 88 10.68 -2.64 -8.12
CA GLU A 88 11.97 -3.15 -8.61
C GLU A 88 12.30 -4.54 -8.04
N ALA A 89 11.87 -4.84 -6.82
CA ALA A 89 12.06 -6.17 -6.24
C ALA A 89 11.05 -7.22 -6.77
N SER A 90 9.94 -6.80 -7.38
CA SER A 90 8.88 -7.71 -7.80
C SER A 90 9.24 -8.44 -9.10
N PRO A 91 9.26 -9.80 -9.12
CA PRO A 91 9.54 -10.57 -10.34
C PRO A 91 8.38 -10.53 -11.34
N TYR A 92 7.25 -9.90 -10.98
CA TYR A 92 6.08 -9.83 -11.84
C TYR A 92 6.15 -8.65 -12.83
N ILE A 93 7.08 -7.71 -12.64
CA ILE A 93 7.18 -6.45 -13.38
C ILE A 93 8.57 -6.38 -14.02
N ASP A 94 8.63 -6.11 -15.32
CA ASP A 94 9.90 -6.07 -16.05
C ASP A 94 10.55 -4.69 -16.02
N GLU A 95 9.75 -3.62 -15.96
CA GLU A 95 10.28 -2.26 -16.08
C GLU A 95 9.47 -1.24 -15.26
N LEU A 96 10.16 -0.51 -14.39
CA LEU A 96 9.60 0.61 -13.63
C LEU A 96 9.73 1.91 -14.43
N LEU A 97 8.61 2.63 -14.56
CA LEU A 97 8.52 3.95 -15.17
C LEU A 97 8.15 4.97 -14.08
N VAL A 98 9.16 5.58 -13.45
CA VAL A 98 8.94 6.49 -12.32
C VAL A 98 8.19 7.75 -12.75
N TYR A 99 7.13 8.08 -12.00
CA TYR A 99 6.39 9.33 -12.15
C TYR A 99 6.10 9.97 -10.78
N ASP A 100 6.98 10.88 -10.38
CA ASP A 100 6.69 11.79 -9.27
C ASP A 100 5.97 13.00 -9.83
N LYS A 101 4.70 13.13 -9.45
CA LYS A 101 3.74 14.18 -9.87
C LYS A 101 4.43 15.36 -10.58
N ALA A 102 4.46 15.31 -11.91
CA ALA A 102 5.11 16.32 -12.73
C ALA A 102 4.62 17.73 -12.38
N VAL A 103 5.58 18.63 -12.12
CA VAL A 103 5.33 19.99 -11.65
C VAL A 103 4.85 20.87 -12.80
N SER A 104 5.45 20.74 -13.99
CA SER A 104 5.09 21.52 -15.17
C SER A 104 4.23 20.75 -16.17
N LEU A 105 3.53 21.48 -17.05
CA LEU A 105 2.83 20.88 -18.20
C LEU A 105 3.81 20.24 -19.18
N LYS A 106 5.00 20.81 -19.35
CA LYS A 106 6.06 20.28 -20.20
C LYS A 106 6.49 18.88 -19.75
N ASP A 107 6.67 18.68 -18.45
CA ASP A 107 7.05 17.39 -17.87
C ASP A 107 5.95 16.34 -18.08
N LYS A 108 4.68 16.72 -17.87
CA LYS A 108 3.53 15.84 -18.15
C LYS A 108 3.52 15.41 -19.61
N VAL A 109 3.66 16.35 -20.55
CA VAL A 109 3.66 16.06 -21.98
C VAL A 109 4.87 15.22 -22.38
N SER A 110 6.06 15.52 -21.83
CA SER A 110 7.29 14.75 -22.06
C SER A 110 7.11 13.29 -21.62
N PHE A 111 6.57 13.08 -20.42
CA PHE A 111 6.29 11.75 -19.89
C PHE A 111 5.32 10.98 -20.78
N ILE A 112 4.21 11.61 -21.20
CA ILE A 112 3.25 10.98 -22.12
C ILE A 112 3.89 10.66 -23.48
N ARG A 113 4.74 11.54 -24.02
CA ARG A 113 5.47 11.27 -25.27
C ARG A 113 6.43 10.10 -25.12
N MET A 114 7.10 9.98 -23.97
CA MET A 114 7.95 8.83 -23.66
C MET A 114 7.12 7.54 -23.57
N LEU A 115 5.99 7.53 -22.85
CA LEU A 115 5.09 6.37 -22.77
C LEU A 115 4.61 5.89 -24.15
N ARG A 116 4.31 6.81 -25.07
CA ARG A 116 3.84 6.46 -26.41
C ARG A 116 4.85 5.68 -27.24
N LYS A 117 6.15 5.75 -26.91
CA LYS A 117 7.21 5.01 -27.62
C LYS A 117 7.14 3.50 -27.37
N TYR A 118 6.55 3.08 -26.26
CA TYR A 118 6.43 1.67 -25.90
C TYR A 118 5.27 0.95 -26.59
N CYS A 119 4.36 1.67 -27.25
CA CYS A 119 3.28 1.09 -28.07
C CYS A 119 2.45 0.01 -27.35
N PHE A 120 2.01 0.30 -26.12
CA PHE A 120 1.29 -0.67 -25.28
C PHE A 120 0.05 -1.28 -25.94
N ASP A 121 -0.11 -2.59 -25.81
CA ASP A 121 -1.32 -3.31 -26.25
C ASP A 121 -2.45 -3.15 -25.22
N LEU A 122 -2.08 -3.21 -23.94
CA LEU A 122 -2.99 -3.12 -22.80
C LEU A 122 -2.44 -2.13 -21.79
N ALA A 123 -3.31 -1.28 -21.24
CA ALA A 123 -2.97 -0.48 -20.08
C ALA A 123 -4.06 -0.57 -19.01
N ILE A 124 -3.66 -0.83 -17.76
CA ILE A 124 -4.54 -1.10 -16.62
C ILE A 124 -4.27 -0.09 -15.51
N ASP A 125 -5.30 0.66 -15.12
CA ASP A 125 -5.27 1.47 -13.91
C ASP A 125 -5.74 0.63 -12.72
N LEU A 126 -4.80 0.28 -11.83
CA LEU A 126 -5.06 -0.50 -10.62
C LEU A 126 -5.50 0.37 -9.43
N THR A 127 -5.79 1.65 -9.66
CA THR A 127 -6.24 2.58 -8.62
C THR A 127 -7.70 2.30 -8.23
N THR A 128 -7.96 2.18 -6.93
CA THR A 128 -9.33 2.02 -6.39
C THR A 128 -9.84 3.28 -5.69
N ARG A 129 -8.97 4.27 -5.44
CA ARG A 129 -9.39 5.57 -4.89
C ARG A 129 -10.38 6.31 -5.77
N ASN A 130 -11.36 6.90 -5.11
CA ASN A 130 -12.50 7.61 -5.70
C ASN A 130 -12.12 8.90 -6.41
N PHE A 131 -10.96 9.49 -6.11
CA PHE A 131 -10.63 10.86 -6.50
C PHE A 131 -9.22 11.03 -7.05
N MET A 132 -8.78 10.12 -7.94
CA MET A 132 -7.48 10.20 -8.61
C MET A 132 -7.63 10.16 -10.14
N PHE A 133 -7.54 11.33 -10.77
CA PHE A 133 -7.64 11.49 -12.23
C PHE A 133 -6.33 11.27 -12.97
N LEU A 134 -5.20 11.40 -12.27
CA LEU A 134 -3.90 11.33 -12.89
C LEU A 134 -3.66 10.00 -13.64
N PRO A 135 -4.01 8.81 -13.09
CA PRO A 135 -3.99 7.56 -13.85
C PRO A 135 -4.87 7.57 -15.09
N VAL A 136 -6.08 8.13 -14.99
CA VAL A 136 -7.03 8.24 -16.11
C VAL A 136 -6.40 9.00 -17.26
N TRP A 137 -5.77 10.14 -16.96
CA TRP A 137 -5.09 10.97 -17.95
C TRP A 137 -3.87 10.26 -18.56
N ILE A 138 -3.04 9.61 -17.74
CA ILE A 138 -1.86 8.89 -18.23
C ILE A 138 -2.27 7.76 -19.17
N LEU A 139 -3.24 6.92 -18.77
CA LEU A 139 -3.77 5.84 -19.61
C LEU A 139 -4.45 6.37 -20.87
N GLY A 140 -5.31 7.38 -20.74
CA GLY A 140 -6.05 7.95 -21.86
C GLY A 140 -5.13 8.45 -22.98
N PHE A 141 -3.99 9.01 -22.59
CA PHE A 141 -3.01 9.59 -23.52
C PHE A 141 -1.79 8.73 -23.83
N SER A 142 -1.63 7.55 -23.22
CA SER A 142 -0.54 6.61 -23.52
C SER A 142 -0.60 6.04 -24.93
N LYS A 143 -1.76 6.16 -25.61
CA LYS A 143 -2.09 5.51 -26.89
C LYS A 143 -2.11 3.97 -26.82
N ALA A 144 -2.29 3.38 -25.63
CA ALA A 144 -2.53 1.95 -25.53
C ALA A 144 -3.73 1.50 -26.38
N LYS A 145 -3.66 0.33 -27.00
CA LYS A 145 -4.75 -0.18 -27.87
C LYS A 145 -6.03 -0.39 -27.09
N VAL A 146 -5.93 -0.87 -25.85
CA VAL A 146 -7.04 -1.05 -24.91
C VAL A 146 -6.64 -0.54 -23.51
N THR A 147 -7.50 0.27 -22.91
CA THR A 147 -7.36 0.75 -21.53
C THR A 147 -8.46 0.20 -20.63
N VAL A 148 -8.10 -0.21 -19.41
CA VAL A 148 -9.00 -0.80 -18.41
C VAL A 148 -8.84 -0.08 -17.08
N GLY A 149 -9.94 0.17 -16.39
CA GLY A 149 -9.89 0.71 -15.04
C GLY A 149 -11.25 0.89 -14.39
N LEU A 150 -11.22 1.23 -13.10
CA LEU A 150 -12.42 1.40 -12.29
C LEU A 150 -13.17 2.70 -12.62
N ASN A 151 -14.48 2.60 -12.78
CA ASN A 151 -15.41 3.70 -12.99
C ASN A 151 -16.16 4.09 -11.71
N ASN A 152 -15.40 4.49 -10.69
CA ASN A 152 -15.93 5.13 -9.50
C ASN A 152 -16.18 6.63 -9.79
N TYR A 153 -17.39 7.10 -9.48
CA TYR A 153 -17.82 8.49 -9.68
C TYR A 153 -17.67 9.03 -11.12
N GLY A 154 -17.70 8.17 -12.13
CA GLY A 154 -17.62 8.60 -13.54
C GLY A 154 -16.21 8.90 -14.05
N ARG A 155 -15.15 8.62 -13.27
CA ARG A 155 -13.77 8.98 -13.66
C ARG A 155 -13.21 8.18 -14.85
N ALA A 156 -13.83 7.06 -15.23
CA ALA A 156 -13.35 6.19 -16.30
C ALA A 156 -13.65 6.71 -17.72
N PHE A 157 -13.78 8.01 -17.91
CA PHE A 157 -14.18 8.61 -19.20
C PHE A 157 -13.13 8.41 -20.30
N LEU A 158 -11.87 8.15 -19.95
CA LEU A 158 -10.79 7.79 -20.90
C LEU A 158 -10.45 6.28 -20.92
N TYR A 159 -11.31 5.41 -20.38
CA TYR A 159 -11.11 3.97 -20.44
C TYR A 159 -11.94 3.31 -21.54
N ASN A 160 -11.34 2.37 -22.28
CA ASN A 160 -12.06 1.53 -23.24
C ASN A 160 -13.00 0.57 -22.52
N ILE A 161 -12.51 -0.04 -21.44
CA ILE A 161 -13.26 -0.95 -20.58
C ILE A 161 -13.43 -0.30 -19.21
N LYS A 162 -14.69 -0.03 -18.85
CA LYS A 162 -15.08 0.69 -17.64
C LYS A 162 -15.62 -0.30 -16.61
N VAL A 163 -14.87 -0.56 -15.55
CA VAL A 163 -15.26 -1.53 -14.51
C VAL A 163 -16.08 -0.84 -13.43
N LYS A 164 -17.27 -1.34 -13.10
CA LYS A 164 -18.04 -0.79 -11.97
C LYS A 164 -17.43 -1.25 -10.64
N PRO A 165 -17.33 -0.39 -9.61
CA PRO A 165 -16.92 -0.83 -8.26
C PRO A 165 -17.90 -1.86 -7.66
N TYR A 166 -17.49 -2.52 -6.59
CA TYR A 166 -18.41 -3.30 -5.76
C TYR A 166 -19.46 -2.37 -5.13
N PRO A 167 -20.69 -2.85 -4.91
CA PRO A 167 -21.74 -2.06 -4.25
C PRO A 167 -21.47 -1.87 -2.75
N GLY A 168 -20.66 -2.74 -2.14
CA GLY A 168 -20.29 -2.69 -0.73
C GLY A 168 -18.77 -2.71 -0.52
N VAL A 169 -18.37 -2.75 0.75
CA VAL A 169 -16.97 -2.86 1.16
C VAL A 169 -16.48 -4.29 0.95
N GLU A 170 -15.32 -4.43 0.32
CA GLU A 170 -14.62 -5.70 0.16
C GLU A 170 -13.17 -5.56 0.64
N ILE A 171 -12.48 -6.69 0.80
CA ILE A 171 -11.04 -6.68 1.03
C ILE A 171 -10.36 -5.94 -0.14
N TYR A 172 -9.43 -5.05 0.16
CA TYR A 172 -8.82 -4.18 -0.86
C TYR A 172 -8.25 -4.96 -2.06
N GLY A 173 -7.56 -6.08 -1.82
CA GLY A 173 -7.02 -6.92 -2.90
C GLY A 173 -8.10 -7.46 -3.85
N LYS A 174 -9.30 -7.76 -3.33
CA LYS A 174 -10.47 -8.18 -4.13
C LYS A 174 -11.06 -7.02 -4.93
N GLU A 175 -11.09 -5.81 -4.38
CA GLU A 175 -11.49 -4.59 -5.11
C GLU A 175 -10.55 -4.32 -6.29
N VAL A 176 -9.24 -4.51 -6.12
CA VAL A 176 -8.26 -4.38 -7.21
C VAL A 176 -8.42 -5.50 -8.24
N MET A 177 -8.58 -6.75 -7.80
CA MET A 177 -8.78 -7.91 -8.69
C MET A 177 -9.99 -7.75 -9.62
N ARG A 178 -11.06 -7.10 -9.14
CA ARG A 178 -12.26 -6.81 -9.94
C ARG A 178 -11.98 -6.04 -11.23
N ILE A 179 -10.94 -5.21 -11.25
CA ILE A 179 -10.52 -4.46 -12.44
C ILE A 179 -10.15 -5.40 -13.59
N LEU A 180 -9.73 -6.62 -13.28
CA LEU A 180 -9.27 -7.61 -14.25
C LEU A 180 -10.37 -8.57 -14.74
N GLU A 181 -11.53 -8.60 -14.07
CA GLU A 181 -12.63 -9.52 -14.42
C GLU A 181 -13.09 -9.42 -15.88
N PRO A 182 -13.22 -8.22 -16.51
CA PRO A 182 -13.60 -8.13 -17.92
C PRO A 182 -12.56 -8.67 -18.90
N LEU A 183 -11.32 -8.88 -18.45
CA LEU A 183 -10.26 -9.53 -19.23
C LEU A 183 -10.30 -11.06 -19.09
N GLY A 184 -11.24 -11.60 -18.32
CA GLY A 184 -11.34 -13.02 -18.01
C GLY A 184 -10.45 -13.47 -16.84
N ILE A 185 -9.75 -12.54 -16.19
CA ILE A 185 -8.83 -12.86 -15.08
C ILE A 185 -9.60 -12.83 -13.76
N LYS A 186 -9.63 -13.98 -13.07
CA LYS A 186 -10.27 -14.13 -11.76
C LYS A 186 -9.31 -14.81 -10.78
N SER A 187 -9.49 -14.51 -9.50
CA SER A 187 -8.72 -15.10 -8.40
C SER A 187 -9.47 -14.94 -7.09
N ASP A 188 -9.25 -15.88 -6.19
CA ASP A 188 -9.60 -15.90 -4.77
C ASP A 188 -8.37 -15.66 -3.86
N ASP A 189 -7.16 -15.86 -4.39
CA ASP A 189 -5.91 -15.50 -3.70
C ASP A 189 -5.65 -13.98 -3.78
N TYR A 190 -5.91 -13.31 -2.66
CA TYR A 190 -5.68 -11.87 -2.47
C TYR A 190 -4.50 -11.56 -1.55
N LYS A 191 -3.70 -12.55 -1.16
CA LYS A 191 -2.61 -12.35 -0.19
C LYS A 191 -1.40 -11.71 -0.88
N PRO A 192 -0.87 -10.57 -0.39
CA PRO A 192 0.31 -9.95 -0.97
C PRO A 192 1.52 -10.87 -0.80
N LYS A 193 2.43 -10.83 -1.77
CA LYS A 193 3.75 -11.47 -1.67
C LYS A 193 4.80 -10.46 -2.11
N LEU A 194 5.73 -10.16 -1.21
CA LEU A 194 6.85 -9.27 -1.44
C LEU A 194 8.14 -10.06 -1.65
N PHE A 195 9.12 -9.35 -2.20
CA PHE A 195 10.44 -9.84 -2.53
C PHE A 195 11.47 -8.78 -2.13
N LEU A 196 12.71 -9.21 -1.94
CA LEU A 196 13.83 -8.32 -1.73
C LEU A 196 14.70 -8.28 -2.98
N SER A 197 15.29 -7.13 -3.26
CA SER A 197 16.40 -7.06 -4.20
C SER A 197 17.65 -7.67 -3.56
N LYS A 198 18.58 -8.15 -4.39
CA LYS A 198 19.88 -8.67 -3.93
C LYS A 198 20.63 -7.67 -3.04
N SER A 199 20.63 -6.39 -3.40
CA SER A 199 21.27 -5.33 -2.61
C SER A 199 20.69 -5.18 -1.21
N ASN A 200 19.36 -5.34 -1.07
CA ASN A 200 18.67 -5.25 0.20
C ASN A 200 18.88 -6.49 1.07
N GLU A 201 19.03 -7.68 0.45
CA GLU A 201 19.45 -8.90 1.15
C GLU A 201 20.88 -8.80 1.70
N GLU A 202 21.81 -8.29 0.89
CA GLU A 202 23.20 -8.05 1.30
C GLU A 202 23.28 -6.99 2.42
N PHE A 203 22.53 -5.89 2.28
CA PHE A 203 22.43 -4.85 3.30
C PHE A 203 22.01 -5.44 4.65
N ILE A 204 20.91 -6.20 4.71
CA ILE A 204 20.39 -6.64 6.01
C ILE A 204 21.31 -7.67 6.67
N HIS A 205 22.00 -8.48 5.87
CA HIS A 205 23.03 -9.40 6.37
C HIS A 205 24.18 -8.63 7.04
N MET A 206 24.68 -7.57 6.41
CA MET A 206 25.75 -6.73 6.98
C MET A 206 25.28 -5.93 8.18
N PHE A 207 24.11 -5.32 8.09
CA PHE A 207 23.51 -4.53 9.16
C PHE A 207 23.39 -5.33 10.47
N PHE A 208 22.99 -6.61 10.39
CA PHE A 208 22.92 -7.50 11.54
C PHE A 208 24.29 -8.00 12.02
N LYS A 209 25.20 -8.34 11.12
CA LYS A 209 26.56 -8.78 11.47
C LYS A 209 27.30 -7.72 12.28
N GLU A 210 27.27 -6.46 11.84
CA GLU A 210 27.91 -5.32 12.53
C GLU A 210 27.39 -5.10 13.94
N ARG A 211 26.15 -5.51 14.22
CA ARG A 211 25.46 -5.32 15.50
C ARG A 211 25.42 -6.59 16.35
N ASN A 212 26.09 -7.65 15.91
CA ASN A 212 26.08 -8.97 16.56
C ASN A 212 24.66 -9.55 16.74
N ILE A 213 23.75 -9.24 15.80
CA ILE A 213 22.39 -9.80 15.77
C ILE A 213 22.44 -11.09 14.94
N ASN A 214 22.39 -12.23 15.61
CA ASN A 214 22.38 -13.55 14.98
C ASN A 214 21.00 -14.22 15.08
N GLU A 215 20.89 -15.47 14.65
CA GLU A 215 19.62 -16.22 14.66
C GLU A 215 19.03 -16.41 16.06
N THR A 216 19.85 -16.46 17.10
CA THR A 216 19.40 -16.60 18.51
C THR A 216 18.78 -15.32 19.09
N VAL A 217 18.91 -14.19 18.40
CA VAL A 217 18.31 -12.91 18.82
C VAL A 217 16.97 -12.75 18.12
N ILE A 218 15.89 -12.61 18.90
CA ILE A 218 14.56 -12.32 18.38
C ILE A 218 14.55 -10.89 17.80
N LYS A 219 14.15 -10.73 16.54
CA LYS A 219 14.03 -9.43 15.89
C LYS A 219 12.57 -8.98 15.95
N VAL A 220 12.29 -7.91 16.68
CA VAL A 220 10.95 -7.29 16.70
C VAL A 220 11.01 -5.95 15.98
N VAL A 221 10.12 -5.74 15.01
CA VAL A 221 10.02 -4.46 14.30
C VAL A 221 8.75 -3.74 14.74
N ILE A 222 8.87 -2.48 15.15
CA ILE A 222 7.76 -1.65 15.62
C ILE A 222 7.59 -0.43 14.69
N HIS A 223 6.38 -0.19 14.21
CA HIS A 223 5.99 1.06 13.52
C HIS A 223 4.88 1.76 14.31
N PRO A 224 5.21 2.72 15.20
CA PRO A 224 4.22 3.44 16.01
C PRO A 224 3.58 4.61 15.26
N GLY A 225 4.06 4.88 14.05
CA GLY A 225 3.61 6.00 13.23
C GLY A 225 2.33 5.72 12.44
N GLY A 226 2.00 6.62 11.52
CA GLY A 226 0.77 6.57 10.75
C GLY A 226 0.41 7.94 10.19
N TYR A 227 -0.15 8.00 8.99
CA TYR A 227 -0.42 9.27 8.31
C TYR A 227 -1.39 10.17 9.09
N TYR A 228 -2.34 9.56 9.79
CA TYR A 228 -3.29 10.25 10.65
C TYR A 228 -3.02 9.88 12.10
N ASP A 229 -3.02 10.86 12.99
CA ASP A 229 -2.83 10.66 14.43
C ASP A 229 -3.84 9.67 15.02
N ALA A 230 -5.11 9.74 14.58
CA ALA A 230 -6.17 8.83 14.99
C ALA A 230 -5.94 7.34 14.65
N LEU A 231 -4.95 7.02 13.80
CA LEU A 231 -4.54 5.64 13.53
C LEU A 231 -3.56 5.08 14.56
N ARG A 232 -2.97 5.93 15.40
CA ARG A 232 -1.83 5.55 16.24
C ARG A 232 -2.29 5.10 17.61
N TRP A 233 -1.77 3.96 18.07
CA TRP A 233 -1.87 3.58 19.48
C TRP A 233 -0.98 4.50 20.34
N GLU A 234 -1.28 4.59 21.63
CA GLU A 234 -0.62 5.53 22.55
C GLU A 234 0.87 5.22 22.67
N GLU A 235 1.68 6.28 22.70
CA GLU A 235 3.14 6.24 22.60
C GLU A 235 3.76 5.55 23.83
N GLU A 236 3.27 5.87 25.02
CA GLU A 236 3.69 5.30 26.31
C GLU A 236 3.49 3.79 26.32
N LYS A 237 2.39 3.32 25.71
CA LYS A 237 2.07 1.90 25.66
C LYS A 237 3.02 1.13 24.75
N TYR A 238 3.55 1.74 23.69
CA TYR A 238 4.62 1.14 22.87
C TYR A 238 5.92 0.98 23.68
N ALA A 239 6.24 1.95 24.53
CA ALA A 239 7.41 1.87 25.41
C ALA A 239 7.28 0.70 26.40
N GLU A 240 6.15 0.58 27.10
CA GLU A 240 5.90 -0.51 28.05
C GLU A 240 5.89 -1.91 27.41
N VAL A 241 5.45 -2.02 26.14
CA VAL A 241 5.53 -3.29 25.39
C VAL A 241 6.98 -3.59 25.00
N THR A 242 7.76 -2.58 24.65
CA THR A 242 9.18 -2.72 24.31
C THR A 242 9.99 -3.21 25.51
N GLU A 243 9.74 -2.63 26.69
CA GLU A 243 10.33 -3.09 27.96
C GLU A 243 10.01 -4.56 28.22
N HIS A 244 8.74 -4.95 28.11
CA HIS A 244 8.32 -6.35 28.30
C HIS A 244 9.05 -7.31 27.36
N ILE A 245 9.20 -6.95 26.08
CA ILE A 245 9.93 -7.77 25.12
C ILE A 245 11.39 -7.95 25.57
N LEU A 246 12.06 -6.88 25.97
CA LEU A 246 13.48 -6.92 26.33
C LEU A 246 13.74 -7.57 27.69
N SER A 247 12.79 -7.50 28.63
CA SER A 247 12.89 -8.15 29.94
C SER A 247 12.69 -9.67 29.88
N ASN A 248 11.89 -10.16 28.93
CA ASN A 248 11.51 -11.58 28.87
C ASN A 248 12.23 -12.35 27.76
N TYR A 249 12.77 -11.67 26.75
CA TYR A 249 13.38 -12.30 25.58
C TYR A 249 14.74 -11.70 25.24
N LYS A 250 15.64 -12.54 24.71
CA LYS A 250 16.87 -12.08 24.07
C LYS A 250 16.52 -11.46 22.71
N ALA A 251 16.11 -10.20 22.73
CA ALA A 251 15.56 -9.52 21.56
C ALA A 251 16.34 -8.25 21.18
N ALA A 252 16.22 -7.88 19.91
CA ALA A 252 16.53 -6.56 19.35
C ALA A 252 15.24 -5.95 18.81
N VAL A 253 14.92 -4.73 19.25
CA VAL A 253 13.70 -4.02 18.89
C VAL A 253 14.06 -2.86 17.96
N PHE A 254 13.52 -2.87 16.75
CA PHE A 254 13.76 -1.85 15.74
C PHE A 254 12.52 -1.00 15.52
N PHE A 255 12.62 0.30 15.78
CA PHE A 255 11.58 1.25 15.43
C PHE A 255 11.80 1.77 14.02
N VAL A 256 10.92 1.40 13.09
CA VAL A 256 10.95 1.90 11.71
C VAL A 256 10.01 3.09 11.55
N GLY A 257 10.27 3.95 10.58
CA GLY A 257 9.46 5.13 10.31
C GLY A 257 10.10 6.06 9.28
N SER A 258 9.32 7.00 8.75
CA SER A 258 9.84 8.07 7.92
C SER A 258 10.57 9.13 8.76
N LYS A 259 11.34 10.01 8.10
CA LYS A 259 11.97 11.17 8.76
C LYS A 259 10.98 12.08 9.51
N ARG A 260 9.69 12.06 9.13
CA ARG A 260 8.64 12.85 9.81
C ARG A 260 8.21 12.24 11.15
N GLU A 261 8.51 10.97 11.36
CA GLU A 261 8.14 10.19 12.55
C GLU A 261 9.33 10.05 13.51
N THR A 262 10.48 10.68 13.22
CA THR A 262 11.69 10.59 14.06
C THR A 262 11.43 11.09 15.47
N SER A 263 10.86 12.29 15.66
CA SER A 263 10.59 12.83 17.00
C SER A 263 9.56 12.01 17.79
N LEU A 264 8.56 11.44 17.11
CA LEU A 264 7.60 10.51 17.70
C LEU A 264 8.31 9.27 18.26
N ILE A 265 9.20 8.68 17.46
CA ILE A 265 9.91 7.45 17.82
C ILE A 265 10.97 7.73 18.88
N GLU A 266 11.69 8.84 18.81
CA GLU A 266 12.66 9.25 19.85
C GLU A 266 11.98 9.38 21.21
N LYS A 267 10.78 9.96 21.26
CA LYS A 267 9.98 10.07 22.49
C LYS A 267 9.64 8.69 23.07
N ILE A 268 9.15 7.75 22.24
CA ILE A 268 8.86 6.38 22.67
C ILE A 268 10.11 5.67 23.18
N VAL A 269 11.23 5.78 22.45
CA VAL A 269 12.51 5.16 22.83
C VAL A 269 13.01 5.73 24.16
N SER A 270 12.85 7.04 24.40
CA SER A 270 13.25 7.67 25.67
C SER A 270 12.48 7.14 26.89
N TRP A 271 11.28 6.61 26.68
CA TRP A 271 10.48 5.99 27.74
C TRP A 271 10.72 4.50 27.89
N ALA A 272 11.15 3.81 26.84
CA ALA A 272 11.40 2.36 26.86
C ALA A 272 12.72 1.96 27.56
N GLY A 273 13.54 2.94 27.94
CA GLY A 273 14.82 2.77 28.64
C GLY A 273 16.07 2.83 27.75
N ASP A 274 17.25 2.68 28.37
CA ASP A 274 18.55 2.92 27.73
C ASP A 274 19.21 1.66 27.13
N SER A 275 18.42 0.62 26.82
CA SER A 275 18.97 -0.62 26.26
C SER A 275 19.56 -0.39 24.87
N LYS A 276 20.81 -0.82 24.66
CA LYS A 276 21.48 -0.81 23.35
C LYS A 276 20.75 -1.64 22.27
N ASN A 277 19.82 -2.50 22.69
CA ASN A 277 19.00 -3.32 21.80
C ASN A 277 17.72 -2.61 21.34
N ILE A 278 17.52 -1.34 21.71
CA ILE A 278 16.47 -0.47 21.17
C ILE A 278 17.06 0.39 20.06
N LEU A 279 16.62 0.17 18.83
CA LEU A 279 17.20 0.78 17.64
C LEU A 279 16.18 1.66 16.92
N ASN A 280 16.33 2.98 17.02
CA ASN A 280 15.57 3.93 16.21
C ASN A 280 16.12 3.99 14.78
N MET A 281 15.36 3.47 13.82
CA MET A 281 15.65 3.44 12.39
C MET A 281 14.86 4.50 11.59
N ALA A 282 14.09 5.36 12.26
CA ALA A 282 13.23 6.35 11.63
C ALA A 282 14.02 7.34 10.77
N GLY A 283 13.74 7.34 9.46
CA GLY A 283 14.46 8.18 8.50
C GLY A 283 15.93 7.79 8.29
N ARG A 284 16.38 6.64 8.82
CA ARG A 284 17.74 6.12 8.68
C ARG A 284 17.85 5.00 7.64
N LEU A 285 16.72 4.43 7.24
CA LEU A 285 16.61 3.39 6.23
C LEU A 285 15.80 3.90 5.03
N SER A 286 16.20 3.50 3.83
CA SER A 286 15.35 3.53 2.64
C SER A 286 14.15 2.59 2.80
N LEU A 287 13.21 2.65 1.85
CA LEU A 287 12.07 1.73 1.87
C LEU A 287 12.52 0.28 1.66
N GLY A 288 13.42 0.03 0.70
CA GLY A 288 14.01 -1.28 0.45
C GLY A 288 14.74 -1.87 1.67
N GLU A 289 15.54 -1.06 2.37
CA GLU A 289 16.23 -1.50 3.59
C GLU A 289 15.24 -1.76 4.74
N SER A 290 14.18 -0.94 4.86
CA SER A 290 13.09 -1.19 5.82
C SER A 290 12.34 -2.48 5.51
N MET A 291 12.10 -2.78 4.23
CA MET A 291 11.52 -4.06 3.78
C MET A 291 12.43 -5.23 4.16
N ALA A 292 13.74 -5.11 3.97
CA ALA A 292 14.70 -6.15 4.32
C ALA A 292 14.72 -6.44 5.83
N LEU A 293 14.69 -5.38 6.64
CA LEU A 293 14.58 -5.50 8.09
C LEU A 293 13.28 -6.18 8.52
N ILE A 294 12.13 -5.77 7.95
CA ILE A 294 10.83 -6.39 8.23
C ILE A 294 10.83 -7.86 7.80
N ALA A 295 11.37 -8.20 6.63
CA ALA A 295 11.42 -9.57 6.11
C ALA A 295 12.24 -10.54 6.98
N LYS A 296 13.06 -10.03 7.91
CA LYS A 296 13.84 -10.83 8.86
C LYS A 296 13.30 -10.76 10.30
N ALA A 297 12.17 -10.08 10.52
CA ALA A 297 11.56 -9.98 11.83
C ALA A 297 10.89 -11.30 12.25
N ASN A 298 10.91 -11.60 13.54
CA ASN A 298 10.09 -12.65 14.16
C ASN A 298 8.66 -12.13 14.45
N LEU A 299 8.55 -10.81 14.69
CA LEU A 299 7.29 -10.15 14.98
C LEU A 299 7.30 -8.71 14.48
N PHE A 300 6.19 -8.28 13.87
CA PHE A 300 5.91 -6.89 13.56
C PHE A 300 4.79 -6.35 14.47
N ILE A 301 4.99 -5.17 15.06
CA ILE A 301 3.98 -4.48 15.87
C ILE A 301 3.72 -3.10 15.27
N GLY A 302 2.47 -2.74 14.98
CA GLY A 302 2.23 -1.39 14.48
C GLY A 302 0.80 -1.05 14.10
N ASN A 303 0.61 0.19 13.67
CA ASN A 303 -0.71 0.69 13.30
C ASN A 303 -1.12 0.27 11.88
N SER A 304 -2.36 0.59 11.49
CA SER A 304 -2.88 0.45 10.12
C SER A 304 -2.15 1.35 9.11
N SER A 305 -0.95 0.95 8.68
CA SER A 305 -0.04 1.72 7.83
C SER A 305 0.62 0.87 6.73
N GLY A 306 1.43 1.49 5.87
CA GLY A 306 2.19 0.79 4.81
C GLY A 306 3.07 -0.36 5.35
N PRO A 307 3.91 -0.13 6.38
CA PRO A 307 4.73 -1.17 7.02
C PRO A 307 3.96 -2.41 7.48
N LEU A 308 2.73 -2.27 8.00
CA LEU A 308 1.90 -3.42 8.36
C LEU A 308 1.64 -4.35 7.17
N HIS A 309 1.31 -3.78 6.01
CA HIS A 309 1.07 -4.57 4.80
C HIS A 309 2.37 -5.15 4.22
N ILE A 310 3.51 -4.48 4.42
CA ILE A 310 4.82 -5.04 4.09
C ILE A 310 5.10 -6.30 4.91
N ALA A 311 4.87 -6.25 6.23
CA ALA A 311 5.02 -7.42 7.10
C ALA A 311 4.13 -8.59 6.65
N CYS A 312 2.87 -8.31 6.29
CA CYS A 312 1.96 -9.32 5.71
C CYS A 312 2.50 -9.92 4.40
N GLY A 313 3.13 -9.09 3.55
CA GLY A 313 3.70 -9.54 2.27
C GLY A 313 4.92 -10.45 2.40
N PHE A 314 5.58 -10.44 3.56
CA PHE A 314 6.70 -11.33 3.91
C PHE A 314 6.30 -12.43 4.88
N ASP A 315 4.99 -12.61 5.15
CA ASP A 315 4.48 -13.63 6.08
C ASP A 315 4.96 -13.49 7.52
N ILE A 316 5.30 -12.26 7.93
CA ILE A 316 5.70 -11.96 9.29
C ILE A 316 4.46 -11.90 10.19
N PRO A 317 4.43 -12.60 11.34
CA PRO A 317 3.38 -12.43 12.32
C PRO A 317 3.22 -10.97 12.73
N THR A 318 1.99 -10.47 12.75
CA THR A 318 1.71 -9.08 13.12
C THR A 318 0.84 -8.97 14.37
N ILE A 319 1.15 -8.00 15.23
CA ILE A 319 0.21 -7.43 16.19
C ILE A 319 -0.12 -6.03 15.70
N SER A 320 -1.38 -5.80 15.37
CA SER A 320 -1.78 -4.56 14.68
C SER A 320 -2.91 -3.82 15.37
N PHE A 321 -2.86 -2.49 15.28
CA PHE A 321 -3.87 -1.60 15.82
C PHE A 321 -4.68 -0.96 14.69
N LEU A 322 -5.96 -1.33 14.58
CA LEU A 322 -6.88 -0.73 13.62
C LEU A 322 -7.70 0.36 14.30
N GLY A 323 -7.36 1.62 13.99
CA GLY A 323 -8.15 2.80 14.37
C GLY A 323 -9.41 2.97 13.50
N PRO A 324 -9.78 4.21 13.09
CA PRO A 324 -11.01 4.49 12.35
C PRO A 324 -10.99 4.05 10.87
N SER A 325 -10.21 3.03 10.52
CA SER A 325 -10.23 2.42 9.19
C SER A 325 -11.37 1.41 9.08
N ILE A 326 -11.80 1.14 7.85
CA ILE A 326 -12.75 0.08 7.53
C ILE A 326 -12.04 -1.28 7.63
N PRO A 327 -12.32 -2.12 8.64
CA PRO A 327 -11.54 -3.30 8.97
C PRO A 327 -11.61 -4.33 7.85
N GLU A 328 -12.79 -4.58 7.29
CA GLU A 328 -12.99 -5.55 6.21
C GLU A 328 -12.08 -5.24 5.01
N ARG A 329 -11.83 -3.95 4.77
CA ARG A 329 -11.01 -3.47 3.65
C ARG A 329 -9.51 -3.56 3.91
N TRP A 330 -9.07 -3.21 5.13
CA TRP A 330 -7.66 -2.96 5.48
C TRP A 330 -7.05 -3.98 6.45
N ARG A 331 -7.81 -5.01 6.86
CA ARG A 331 -7.32 -6.02 7.79
C ARG A 331 -6.04 -6.68 7.25
N PRO A 332 -5.01 -6.88 8.08
CA PRO A 332 -3.81 -7.61 7.67
C PRO A 332 -4.17 -9.04 7.26
N GLN A 333 -3.62 -9.49 6.14
CA GLN A 333 -3.87 -10.82 5.60
C GLN A 333 -2.77 -11.79 6.05
N GLY A 334 -3.16 -13.02 6.40
CA GLY A 334 -2.27 -14.03 6.97
C GLY A 334 -2.87 -14.65 8.24
N GLU A 335 -2.41 -15.86 8.56
CA GLU A 335 -3.00 -16.70 9.63
C GLU A 335 -2.49 -16.33 11.01
N LYS A 336 -1.27 -15.80 11.11
CA LYS A 336 -0.56 -15.52 12.37
C LYS A 336 -0.79 -14.09 12.88
N ASN A 337 -1.78 -13.37 12.34
CA ASN A 337 -2.01 -11.97 12.66
C ASN A 337 -3.01 -11.80 13.82
N ILE A 338 -2.62 -10.99 14.80
CA ILE A 338 -3.47 -10.55 15.90
C ILE A 338 -3.84 -9.07 15.66
N VAL A 339 -5.14 -8.77 15.72
CA VAL A 339 -5.67 -7.45 15.42
C VAL A 339 -6.41 -6.90 16.63
N PHE A 340 -5.94 -5.78 17.16
CA PHE A 340 -6.61 -5.03 18.21
C PHE A 340 -7.36 -3.84 17.64
N ARG A 341 -8.58 -3.63 18.15
CA ARG A 341 -9.50 -2.59 17.69
C ARG A 341 -10.54 -2.28 18.77
N GLY A 342 -10.86 -1.01 18.97
CA GLY A 342 -12.01 -0.60 19.78
C GLY A 342 -13.34 -0.67 19.02
N LYS A 343 -14.45 -0.75 19.75
CA LYS A 343 -15.80 -0.74 19.16
C LYS A 343 -16.04 0.59 18.43
N LEU A 344 -16.48 0.54 17.17
CA LEU A 344 -16.92 1.72 16.41
C LEU A 344 -18.43 1.75 16.26
N SER A 345 -19.00 2.97 16.28
CA SER A 345 -20.33 3.18 15.70
C SER A 345 -20.22 3.24 14.18
N SER A 346 -21.27 2.86 13.44
CA SER A 346 -21.28 2.86 11.96
C SER A 346 -21.03 4.24 11.33
N LYS A 347 -21.09 5.33 12.10
CA LYS A 347 -20.86 6.70 11.66
C LYS A 347 -19.38 7.15 11.75
N ASP A 348 -18.51 6.36 12.38
CA ASP A 348 -17.11 6.71 12.65
C ASP A 348 -16.11 6.14 11.61
N TYR A 349 -16.62 5.43 10.60
CA TYR A 349 -15.81 4.87 9.52
C TYR A 349 -15.54 5.93 8.45
N ASP A 350 -14.30 5.93 7.94
CA ASP A 350 -13.74 6.80 6.88
C ASP A 350 -12.86 7.93 7.43
N ILE A 351 -11.57 7.64 7.61
CA ILE A 351 -10.55 8.56 8.15
C ILE A 351 -10.42 9.85 7.32
N GLU A 352 -10.74 9.81 6.02
CA GLU A 352 -10.69 11.00 5.17
C GLU A 352 -11.83 11.99 5.49
N TYR A 353 -12.88 11.50 6.16
CA TYR A 353 -14.10 12.23 6.53
C TYR A 353 -14.44 12.19 8.03
N SER A 354 -13.71 11.40 8.82
CA SER A 354 -13.87 11.29 10.26
C SER A 354 -13.51 12.63 10.89
N GLN A 355 -14.49 13.21 11.57
CA GLN A 355 -14.30 14.43 12.35
C GLN A 355 -13.53 14.16 13.66
N VAL A 356 -13.36 12.88 14.01
CA VAL A 356 -12.78 12.45 15.27
C VAL A 356 -11.28 12.22 15.05
N LYS A 357 -10.49 13.27 15.33
CA LYS A 357 -9.03 13.17 15.45
C LYS A 357 -8.58 12.51 16.76
N ASP A 358 -9.52 12.09 17.61
CA ASP A 358 -9.22 11.60 18.95
C ASP A 358 -8.94 10.09 18.95
N TYR A 359 -7.88 9.71 19.66
CA TYR A 359 -7.36 8.38 19.94
C TYR A 359 -8.34 7.44 20.67
N LYS A 360 -9.56 7.91 21.03
CA LYS A 360 -10.52 7.18 21.88
C LYS A 360 -10.74 5.73 21.50
N GLN A 361 -10.61 5.38 20.23
CA GLN A 361 -10.89 4.04 19.72
C GLN A 361 -9.79 3.03 20.08
N LEU A 362 -8.54 3.48 20.25
CA LEU A 362 -7.44 2.61 20.65
C LEU A 362 -7.17 2.66 22.16
N LYS A 363 -7.76 3.63 22.89
CA LYS A 363 -7.65 3.74 24.35
C LYS A 363 -8.00 2.46 25.13
N PRO A 364 -9.07 1.71 24.80
CA PRO A 364 -9.42 0.48 25.52
C PRO A 364 -8.39 -0.64 25.34
N ILE A 365 -7.51 -0.55 24.35
CA ILE A 365 -6.47 -1.54 24.11
C ILE A 365 -5.35 -1.28 25.13
N THR A 366 -5.23 -2.19 26.09
CA THR A 366 -4.29 -2.10 27.20
C THR A 366 -2.95 -2.74 26.85
N VAL A 367 -1.89 -2.33 27.54
CA VAL A 367 -0.56 -2.94 27.44
C VAL A 367 -0.60 -4.43 27.75
N LYS A 368 -1.35 -4.83 28.79
CA LYS A 368 -1.50 -6.24 29.19
C LYS A 368 -1.97 -7.12 28.03
N MET A 369 -3.01 -6.70 27.30
CA MET A 369 -3.53 -7.44 26.15
C MET A 369 -2.47 -7.63 25.07
N VAL A 370 -1.65 -6.60 24.83
CA VAL A 370 -0.59 -6.64 23.82
C VAL A 370 0.57 -7.52 24.28
N ARG A 371 0.96 -7.48 25.56
CA ARG A 371 1.98 -8.37 26.15
C ARG A 371 1.59 -9.84 26.01
N GLU A 372 0.34 -10.19 26.35
CA GLU A 372 -0.17 -11.56 26.17
C GLU A 372 -0.13 -12.01 24.70
N ALA A 373 -0.41 -11.09 23.76
CA ALA A 373 -0.31 -11.38 22.32
C ALA A 373 1.15 -11.54 21.85
N VAL A 374 2.07 -10.73 22.38
CA VAL A 374 3.52 -10.86 22.15
C VAL A 374 3.99 -12.23 22.63
N ASP A 375 3.66 -12.59 23.87
CA ASP A 375 4.08 -13.87 24.46
C ASP A 375 3.51 -15.05 23.68
N LYS A 376 2.25 -14.97 23.26
CA LYS A 376 1.61 -16.01 22.42
C LYS A 376 2.33 -16.25 21.09
N ILE A 377 2.94 -15.22 20.50
CA ILE A 377 3.67 -15.33 19.23
C ILE A 377 5.11 -15.79 19.49
N LEU A 378 5.82 -15.14 20.40
CA LEU A 378 7.27 -15.35 20.60
C LEU A 378 7.60 -16.61 21.41
N SER A 379 6.70 -17.10 22.27
CA SER A 379 6.92 -18.35 23.03
C SER A 379 6.75 -19.63 22.21
N LYS A 380 6.29 -19.53 20.97
CA LYS A 380 6.07 -20.66 20.05
C LYS A 380 7.22 -20.90 19.08
N GLU A 381 8.25 -20.05 19.13
CA GLU A 381 9.53 -20.20 18.44
C GLU A 381 10.58 -20.68 19.44
#